data_AF-A0A222SJ38-F1
#
_entry.id   AF-A0A222SJ38-F1
#
_cell.length_a   1.000
_cell.length_b   1.000
_cell.length_c   1.000
_cell.angle_alpha   90.00
_cell.angle_beta   90.00
_cell.angle_gamma   90.00
#
_symmetry.space_group_name_H-M   'P 1'
#
loop_
_entity.id
_entity.type
_entity.pdbx_description
1 polymer ?
#
loop_
_entity_poly.entity_id
_entity_poly.type
_entity_poly.pdbx_seq_one_letter_code
_entity_poly.pdbx_strand_id
1 'polypeptide(L)' 'MIDLNIQPLQEPVTKRFRLSKSVTDSFELYVKAAQEKAPGVDESTVLEAILEKHFKRDRGFRSWLKGQDGQGEVSA' A
#
# COMPACT_ATOMS: atom_id res chain seq x y z
N MET A 1 -1.62 -0.23 18.63
CA MET A 1 -0.28 -0.68 18.22
C MET A 1 -0.28 -0.90 16.72
N ILE A 2 0.68 -0.33 15.98
CA ILE A 2 0.79 -0.56 14.53
C ILE A 2 1.86 -1.63 14.33
N ASP A 3 1.41 -2.86 14.08
CA ASP A 3 2.24 -4.00 13.68
C ASP A 3 2.42 -3.91 12.15
N LEU A 4 3.65 -3.63 11.69
CA LEU A 4 4.01 -3.61 10.28
C LEU A 4 5.04 -4.72 10.04
N ASN A 5 4.59 -5.76 9.36
CA ASN A 5 5.42 -6.90 8.97
C ASN A 5 6.00 -6.60 7.57
N ILE A 6 7.31 -6.38 7.48
CA ILE A 6 7.99 -5.92 6.27
C ILE A 6 8.61 -7.15 5.58
N GLN A 7 8.11 -7.52 4.39
CA GLN A 7 8.67 -8.60 3.57
C GLN A 7 9.69 -8.04 2.56
N PRO A 8 10.68 -8.84 2.11
CA PRO A 8 11.69 -8.40 1.15
C PRO A 8 11.06 -8.02 -0.19
N LEU A 9 11.41 -6.82 -0.66
CA LEU A 9 10.85 -6.17 -1.86
C LEU A 9 11.09 -7.03 -3.13
N GLN A 10 10.02 -7.38 -3.83
CA GLN A 10 10.09 -7.74 -5.26
C GLN A 10 10.47 -6.49 -6.08
N GLU A 11 10.94 -6.65 -7.31
CA GLU A 11 11.51 -5.55 -8.12
C GLU A 11 10.70 -4.23 -8.01
N PRO A 12 11.32 -3.11 -7.60
CA PRO A 12 10.58 -1.87 -7.33
C PRO A 12 9.99 -1.32 -8.63
N VAL A 13 8.66 -1.21 -8.68
CA VAL A 13 7.92 -0.64 -9.81
C VAL A 13 7.56 0.82 -9.51
N THR A 14 8.13 1.75 -10.27
CA THR A 14 7.81 3.19 -10.13
C THR A 14 6.47 3.53 -10.75
N LYS A 15 5.52 4.02 -9.94
CA LYS A 15 4.25 4.58 -10.41
C LYS A 15 4.16 6.07 -10.09
N ARG A 16 3.74 6.87 -11.06
CA ARG A 16 3.46 8.31 -10.87
C ARG A 16 1.95 8.53 -10.79
N PHE A 17 1.47 9.09 -9.70
CA PHE A 17 0.07 9.45 -9.50
C PHE A 17 -0.05 10.91 -9.06
N ARG A 18 -1.20 11.53 -9.32
CA ARG A 18 -1.53 12.87 -8.84
C ARG A 18 -2.42 12.73 -7.62
N LEU A 19 -2.05 13.37 -6.51
CA LEU A 19 -2.88 13.47 -5.32
C LEU A 19 -3.47 14.86 -5.20
N SER A 20 -4.63 14.95 -4.55
CA SER A 20 -5.16 16.25 -4.13
C SER A 20 -4.31 16.81 -2.98
N LYS A 21 -4.24 18.15 -2.87
CA LYS A 21 -3.46 18.83 -1.84
C LYS A 21 -3.77 18.32 -0.42
N SER A 22 -5.06 18.20 -0.08
CA SER A 22 -5.49 17.74 1.24
C SER A 22 -4.99 16.33 1.57
N VAL A 23 -4.93 15.44 0.58
CA VAL A 23 -4.40 14.09 0.76
C VAL A 23 -2.88 14.13 0.92
N THR A 24 -2.18 14.95 0.13
CA THR A 24 -0.73 15.16 0.27
C THR A 24 -0.37 15.68 1.65
N ASP A 25 -1.05 16.72 2.14
CA ASP A 25 -0.79 17.31 3.46
C ASP A 25 -0.94 16.26 4.58
N SER A 26 -1.97 15.41 4.48
CA SER A 26 -2.19 14.32 5.43
C SER A 26 -1.13 13.23 5.32
N PHE A 27 -0.70 12.91 4.08
CA PHE A 27 0.32 11.90 3.82
C PHE A 27 1.70 12.34 4.36
N GLU A 28 2.09 13.60 4.19
CA GLU A 28 3.33 14.13 4.76
C GLU A 28 3.39 14.00 6.28
N LEU A 29 2.25 14.19 6.97
CA LEU A 29 2.17 13.96 8.42
C LEU A 29 2.39 12.48 8.77
N TYR A 30 1.86 11.56 7.97
CA TYR A 30 2.13 10.13 8.13
C TYR A 30 3.61 9.80 7.94
N VAL A 31 4.26 10.39 6.94
CA VAL A 31 5.69 10.20 6.68
C VAL A 31 6.52 10.70 7.86
N LYS A 32 6.25 11.91 8.35
CA LYS A 32 6.92 12.45 9.55
C LYS A 32 6.75 11.54 10.76
N ALA A 33 5.53 11.09 11.04
CA ALA A 33 5.26 10.19 12.17
C ALA A 33 5.95 8.81 12.03
N ALA A 34 6.18 8.34 10.80
CA ALA A 34 6.93 7.11 10.55
C ALA A 34 8.44 7.33 10.75
N GLN A 35 8.98 8.45 10.27
CA GLN A 35 10.40 8.82 10.43
C GLN A 35 10.80 9.01 11.89
N GLU A 36 9.91 9.56 12.73
CA GLU A 36 10.15 9.66 14.18
C GLU A 36 10.35 8.30 14.86
N LYS A 37 9.74 7.24 14.32
CA LYS A 37 9.82 5.87 14.88
C LYS A 37 10.93 5.04 14.28
N ALA A 38 11.20 5.25 12.99
CA ALA A 38 12.19 4.52 12.23
C ALA A 38 12.96 5.51 11.33
N PRO A 39 14.12 6.00 11.79
CA PRO A 39 14.97 6.86 10.99
C PRO A 39 15.37 6.17 9.67
N GLY A 40 15.18 6.86 8.54
CA GLY A 40 15.48 6.33 7.20
C GLY A 40 14.26 5.81 6.43
N VAL A 41 13.06 5.85 7.01
CA VAL A 41 11.82 5.57 6.27
C VAL A 41 11.53 6.69 5.24
N ASP A 42 11.26 6.28 4.00
CA ASP A 42 10.91 7.16 2.89
C ASP A 42 9.40 7.13 2.59
N GLU A 43 8.96 8.03 1.71
CA GLU A 43 7.56 8.14 1.29
C GLU A 43 7.04 6.85 0.67
N SER A 44 7.88 6.17 -0.12
CA SER A 44 7.53 4.91 -0.80
C SER A 44 7.16 3.83 0.21
N THR A 45 7.98 3.65 1.25
CA THR A 45 7.75 2.67 2.32
C THR A 45 6.44 2.97 3.08
N VAL A 46 6.17 4.25 3.36
CA VAL A 46 4.96 4.65 4.08
C VAL A 46 3.72 4.42 3.24
N LEU A 47 3.78 4.76 1.95
CA LEU A 47 2.69 4.53 1.02
C LEU A 47 2.39 3.05 0.86
N GLU A 48 3.43 2.22 0.67
CA GLU A 48 3.29 0.77 0.56
C GLU A 48 2.63 0.18 1.81
N ALA A 49 3.09 0.55 3.01
CA ALA A 49 2.49 0.11 4.26
C ALA A 49 1.00 0.50 4.39
N ILE A 50 0.63 1.71 3.95
CA ILE A 50 -0.76 2.17 3.94
C ILE A 50 -1.60 1.34 2.96
N LEU A 51 -1.10 1.13 1.75
CA LEU A 51 -1.79 0.38 0.69
C LEU A 51 -1.98 -1.08 1.09
N GLU A 52 -0.93 -1.75 1.57
CA GLU A 52 -1.04 -3.13 2.04
C GLU A 52 -2.09 -3.27 3.15
N LYS A 53 -2.06 -2.37 4.12
CA LYS A 53 -3.03 -2.37 5.23
C LYS A 53 -4.45 -2.15 4.71
N HIS A 54 -4.62 -1.32 3.69
CA HIS A 54 -5.90 -1.08 3.06
C HIS A 54 -6.38 -2.32 2.31
N PHE A 55 -5.57 -2.90 1.42
CA PHE A 55 -5.90 -4.10 0.64
C PHE A 55 -6.28 -5.29 1.52
N LYS A 56 -5.59 -5.49 2.64
CA LYS A 56 -5.90 -6.57 3.61
C LYS A 56 -7.28 -6.38 4.26
N ARG A 57 -7.74 -5.14 4.44
CA ARG A 57 -8.99 -4.78 5.14
C ARG A 57 -10.17 -4.56 4.19
N ASP A 58 -9.92 -4.21 2.93
CA ASP A 58 -10.97 -3.95 1.95
C ASP A 58 -11.66 -5.27 1.54
N ARG A 59 -12.85 -5.50 2.11
CA ARG A 59 -13.68 -6.66 1.78
C ARG A 59 -14.16 -6.65 0.34
N GLY A 60 -14.44 -5.47 -0.22
CA GLY A 60 -14.89 -5.33 -1.61
C GLY A 60 -13.80 -5.75 -2.58
N PHE A 61 -12.59 -5.20 -2.37
CA PHE A 61 -11.41 -5.58 -3.15
C PHE A 61 -11.10 -7.07 -3.04
N ARG A 62 -11.16 -7.64 -1.83
CA ARG A 62 -10.92 -9.08 -1.62
C ARG A 62 -11.98 -9.98 -2.26
N SER A 63 -13.25 -9.58 -2.20
CA SER A 63 -14.32 -10.33 -2.87
C SER A 63 -14.18 -10.27 -4.39
N TRP A 64 -13.82 -9.11 -4.93
CA TRP A 64 -13.51 -8.95 -6.35
C TRP A 64 -12.32 -9.80 -6.79
N LEU A 65 -11.24 -9.83 -6.00
CA LEU A 65 -10.04 -10.65 -6.26
C LEU A 65 -10.39 -12.14 -6.36
N LYS A 66 -11.19 -12.66 -5.43
CA LYS A 66 -11.68 -14.05 -5.46
C LYS A 66 -12.52 -14.37 -6.71
N GLY A 67 -13.22 -13.38 -7.25
CA GLY A 67 -13.97 -13.51 -8.51
C GLY A 67 -13.06 -13.60 -9.74
N GLN A 68 -11.81 -13.13 -9.65
CA GLN A 68 -10.82 -13.24 -10.71
C GLN A 68 -10.06 -14.56 -10.69
N ASP A 69 -9.74 -15.09 -9.50
CA ASP A 69 -9.13 -16.42 -9.37
C ASP A 69 -10.02 -17.54 -9.96
N GLY A 70 -11.33 -17.33 -9.99
CA GLY A 70 -12.29 -18.23 -10.65
C GLY A 70 -12.46 -18.03 -12.16
N GLN A 71 -11.78 -17.07 -12.79
CA GLN A 71 -11.82 -16.82 -14.25
C GLN A 71 -10.51 -17.18 -14.97
N GLY A 72 -9.52 -17.74 -14.26
CA GLY A 72 -8.22 -18.14 -14.82
C GLY A 72 -8.19 -19.50 -15.55
N GLU A 73 -9.32 -20.23 -15.65
CA GLU A 73 -9.43 -21.51 -16.35
C GLU A 73 -10.31 -21.44 -17.62
N VAL A 74 -10.14 -20.43 -18.47
CA VAL A 74 -10.45 -20.49 -19.91
C VAL A 74 -9.64 -19.36 -20.57
N SER A 75 -8.68 -19.56 -21.48
CA SER A 75 -8.58 -20.55 -22.53
C SER A 75 -7.11 -20.88 -22.84
N ALA A 76 -6.87 -22.15 -23.13
CA ALA A 76 -5.78 -22.63 -23.95
C ALA A 76 -6.01 -22.30 -25.44
#